data_AF-A0A9D1FS15-F1
#
_entry.id   AF-A0A9D1FS15-F1
#
_cell.length_a   1.000
_cell.length_b   1.000
_cell.length_c   1.000
_cell.angle_alpha   90.00
_cell.angle_beta   90.00
_cell.angle_gamma   90.00
#
_symmetry.space_group_name_H-M   'P 1'
#
loop_
_entity.id
_entity.type
_entity.pdbx_description
1 polymer ?
#
loop_
_entity_poly.entity_id
_entity_poly.type
_entity_poly.pdbx_seq_one_letter_code
_entity_poly.pdbx_strand_id
1 'polypeptide(L)' 'TTEKLDWLYHNVACRAAIKAGDELSQEELTALAAQLAAHPEIRYCPHGRPVSIVMRRRDLEKQFGRLQ' A
#
# COMPACT_ATOMS: atom_id res chain seq x y z
N THR A 1 -2.50 25.00 -15.02
CA THR A 1 -3.47 23.97 -15.42
C THR A 1 -3.55 22.95 -14.33
N THR A 2 -4.71 22.33 -14.13
CA THR A 2 -4.96 21.29 -13.12
C THR A 2 -3.94 20.15 -13.20
N GLU A 3 -3.51 19.78 -14.41
CA GLU A 3 -2.48 18.74 -14.64
C GLU A 3 -1.13 19.03 -13.97
N LYS A 4 -0.69 20.30 -13.91
CA LYS A 4 0.57 20.66 -13.26
C LYS A 4 0.47 20.52 -11.74
N LEU A 5 -0.70 20.80 -11.17
CA LEU A 5 -0.96 20.62 -9.74
C LEU A 5 -1.03 19.14 -9.39
N ASP A 6 -1.71 18.33 -10.21
CA ASP A 6 -1.75 16.89 -10.02
C ASP A 6 -0.34 16.31 -10.05
N TRP A 7 0.45 16.63 -11.07
CA TRP A 7 1.85 16.18 -11.14
C TRP A 7 2.64 16.53 -9.88
N LEU A 8 2.47 17.75 -9.35
CA LEU A 8 3.12 18.17 -8.12
C LEU A 8 2.67 17.31 -6.92
N TYR A 9 1.36 17.11 -6.75
CA TYR A 9 0.83 16.31 -5.64
C TYR A 9 1.26 14.85 -5.69
N HIS A 10 1.34 14.25 -6.88
CA HIS A 10 1.85 12.89 -7.05
C HIS A 10 3.29 12.79 -6.54
N ASN A 11 4.15 13.74 -6.93
CA ASN A 11 5.55 13.77 -6.52
C ASN A 11 5.71 14.01 -5.02
N VAL A 12 4.95 14.96 -4.46
CA VAL A 12 4.99 15.28 -3.03
C VAL A 12 4.57 14.06 -2.20
N ALA A 13 3.45 13.41 -2.56
CA ALA A 13 2.97 12.23 -1.85
C ALA A 13 3.99 11.09 -1.85
N CYS A 14 4.63 10.80 -2.99
CA CYS A 14 5.63 9.73 -3.09
C CYS A 14 6.91 10.03 -2.30
N ARG A 15 7.35 11.29 -2.28
CA ARG A 15 8.57 11.69 -1.55
C ARG A 15 8.35 11.75 -0.04
N ALA A 16 7.16 12.14 0.40
CA ALA A 16 6.78 12.21 1.82
C ALA A 16 6.33 10.85 2.39
N ALA A 17 6.04 9.86 1.54
CA ALA A 17 5.63 8.54 1.99
C ALA A 17 6.72 7.83 2.83
N ILE A 18 6.24 7.01 3.76
CA ILE A 18 7.03 5.98 4.47
C ILE A 18 7.62 5.02 3.43
N LYS A 19 8.90 4.69 3.57
CA LYS A 19 9.67 3.87 2.64
C LYS A 19 10.17 2.61 3.31
N ALA A 20 10.55 1.63 2.48
CA ALA A 20 11.22 0.45 2.95
C ALA A 20 12.53 0.83 3.66
N GLY A 21 12.70 0.35 4.89
CA GLY A 21 13.87 0.64 5.72
C GLY A 21 13.67 1.79 6.71
N ASP A 22 12.57 2.54 6.64
CA ASP A 22 12.22 3.49 7.70
C ASP A 22 11.92 2.72 9.00
N GLU A 23 12.40 3.24 10.13
CA GLU A 23 12.06 2.71 11.45
C GLU A 23 10.71 3.26 11.90
N LEU A 24 9.77 2.36 12.19
CA LEU A 24 8.45 2.71 12.71
C LEU A 24 8.10 1.82 13.90
N SER A 25 7.33 2.39 14.82
CA SER A 25 6.71 1.64 15.91
C SER A 25 5.63 0.70 15.40
N GLN A 26 5.32 -0.33 16.20
CA GLN A 26 4.25 -1.28 15.85
C GLN A 26 2.88 -0.60 15.82
N GLU A 27 2.68 0.39 16.68
CA GLU A 27 1.48 1.21 16.77
C GLU A 27 1.26 2.02 15.49
N GLU A 28 2.30 2.67 14.96
CA GLU A 28 2.22 3.43 13.70
C GLU A 28 1.89 2.54 12.51
N LEU A 29 2.53 1.36 12.41
CA LEU A 29 2.26 0.41 11.33
C LEU A 29 0.83 -0.13 11.40
N THR A 30 0.34 -0.41 12.61
CA THR A 30 -1.03 -0.88 12.83
C THR A 30 -2.05 0.21 12.49
N ALA A 31 -1.79 1.45 12.89
CA ALA A 31 -2.63 2.59 12.56
C ALA A 31 -2.71 2.83 11.04
N LEU A 32 -1.56 2.74 10.35
CA LEU A 32 -1.51 2.86 8.88
C LEU A 32 -2.34 1.76 8.19
N ALA A 33 -2.19 0.51 8.64
CA ALA A 33 -2.98 -0.60 8.10
C ALA A 33 -4.48 -0.44 8.35
N ALA A 34 -4.87 0.05 9.54
CA ALA A 34 -6.26 0.33 9.88
C ALA A 34 -6.85 1.44 9.00
N GLN A 35 -6.09 2.51 8.72
CA GLN A 35 -6.50 3.56 7.79
C GLN A 35 -6.74 3.01 6.39
N LEU A 36 -5.83 2.20 5.86
CA LEU A 36 -6.01 1.56 4.55
C LEU A 36 -7.24 0.63 4.52
N ALA A 37 -7.51 -0.10 5.60
CA ALA A 37 -8.67 -0.97 5.71
C ALA A 37 -10.01 -0.18 5.75
N ALA A 38 -10.01 1.02 6.32
CA ALA A 38 -11.18 1.91 6.35
C ALA A 38 -11.49 2.55 4.99
N HIS A 39 -10.52 2.59 4.07
CA HIS A 39 -10.60 3.23 2.75
C HIS A 39 -10.42 2.21 1.60
N PRO A 40 -11.40 1.30 1.37
CA PRO A 40 -11.29 0.24 0.35
C PRO A 40 -11.22 0.76 -1.10
N GLU A 41 -11.50 2.03 -1.33
CA GLU A 41 -11.31 2.74 -2.60
C GLU A 41 -9.84 2.98 -2.94
N ILE A 42 -8.96 3.05 -1.94
CA ILE A 42 -7.52 3.27 -2.13
C ILE A 42 -6.86 1.93 -2.52
N ARG A 43 -6.78 1.68 -3.83
CA ARG A 43 -6.20 0.43 -4.37
C ARG A 43 -4.83 0.62 -5.00
N TYR A 44 -4.54 1.83 -5.47
CA TYR A 44 -3.30 2.17 -6.15
C TYR A 44 -2.75 3.47 -5.58
N CYS A 45 -1.42 3.59 -5.53
CA CYS A 45 -0.78 4.87 -5.30
C CYS A 45 -1.04 5.81 -6.48
N PRO A 46 -0.78 7.13 -6.35
CA PRO A 46 -0.98 8.08 -7.44
C PRO A 46 -0.23 7.71 -8.74
N HIS A 47 0.86 6.93 -8.64
CA HIS A 47 1.63 6.45 -9.78
C HIS A 47 1.22 5.07 -10.32
N GLY A 48 0.14 4.48 -9.79
CA GLY A 48 -0.43 3.22 -10.28
C GLY A 48 0.11 1.93 -9.65
N ARG A 49 0.96 1.99 -8.62
CA ARG A 49 1.41 0.77 -7.90
C ARG A 49 0.31 0.31 -6.92
N PRO A 50 0.00 -1.00 -6.82
CA PRO A 50 -0.97 -1.48 -5.85
C PRO A 50 -0.49 -1.20 -4.42
N VAL A 51 -1.40 -0.73 -3.56
CA VAL A 51 -1.06 -0.44 -2.14
C VAL A 51 -1.14 -1.67 -1.25
N SER A 52 -1.99 -2.64 -1.61
CA SER A 52 -2.16 -3.89 -0.89
C SER A 52 -2.53 -5.01 -1.86
N ILE A 53 -2.23 -6.24 -1.46
CA ILE A 53 -2.65 -7.46 -2.17
C ILE A 53 -3.37 -8.37 -1.19
N VAL A 54 -4.38 -9.09 -1.67
CA VAL A 54 -5.06 -10.10 -0.87
C VAL A 54 -4.35 -11.42 -1.05
N MET A 55 -3.84 -11.98 0.03
CA MET A 55 -3.23 -13.30 0.06
C MET A 55 -4.17 -14.27 0.77
N ARG A 56 -4.79 -15.19 0.03
CA ARG A 56 -5.72 -16.16 0.64
C ARG A 56 -4.95 -17.32 1.23
N ARG A 57 -5.50 -17.96 2.26
CA ARG A 57 -4.93 -19.18 2.86
C ARG A 57 -4.67 -20.28 1.81
N ARG A 58 -5.59 -20.47 0.86
CA ARG A 58 -5.42 -21.42 -0.25
C ARG A 58 -4.20 -21.10 -1.12
N ASP A 59 -3.96 -19.81 -1.40
CA ASP A 59 -2.83 -19.37 -2.23
C ASP A 59 -1.50 -19.64 -1.52
N LEU A 60 -1.48 -19.41 -0.20
CA LEU A 60 -0.35 -19.79 0.66
C LEU A 60 -0.13 -21.31 0.65
N GLU A 61 -1.17 -22.10 0.91
CA GLU A 61 -1.08 -23.56 0.91
C GLU A 61 -0.55 -24.11 -0.41
N LYS A 62 -0.99 -23.54 -1.54
CA LYS A 62 -0.46 -23.88 -2.86
C LYS A 62 1.02 -23.52 -2.99
N GLN A 63 1.45 -22.33 -2.54
CA GLN A 63 2.86 -21.92 -2.59
C GLN A 63 3.77 -22.81 -1.73
N PHE A 64 3.26 -23.36 -0.63
CA PHE A 64 3.95 -24.33 0.21
C PHE A 64 3.81 -25.79 -0.30
N GLY A 65 3.20 -26.03 -1.47
CA GLY A 65 3.01 -27.36 -2.05
C GLY A 65 2.04 -28.26 -1.28
N ARG A 66 1.19 -27.69 -0.41
CA ARG A 66 0.19 -28.42 0.39
C ARG A 66 -1.09 -28.73 -0.41
N LEU A 67 -1.26 -28.06 -1.54
CA LEU A 67 -2.34 -28.30 -2.50
C LEU A 67 -1.70 -28.52 -3.87
N GLN A 68 -2.11 -29.59 -4.55
CA GLN A 68 -1.73 -29.90 -5.94
C GLN A 68 -2.72 -29.24 -6.91
#